data_AF-A0A7Z1HH64-F1
#
_entry.id   AF-A0A7Z1HH64-F1
#
_cell.length_a   1.000
_cell.length_b   1.000
_cell.length_c   1.000
_cell.angle_alpha   90.00
_cell.angle_beta   90.00
_cell.angle_gamma   90.00
#
_symmetry.space_group_name_H-M   'P 1'
#
loop_
_entity.id
_entity.type
_entity.pdbx_description
1 polymer ?
#
loop_
_entity_poly.entity_id
_entity_poly.type
_entity_poly.pdbx_seq_one_letter_code
_entity_poly.pdbx_strand_id
1 'polypeptide(L)'
;MSEYQESEVFFSDLFDELFPILRSITGPGLRQSYDIISRYMPLNISSINSNEKVFDWTVPQEWHCEDAYLIGPNGEKVADMHRLNIEVVNYSEPVDVELSLTELQEHLYSLPEQPSAIPYVTSYYKKRWGFCIAHEKREQLTEGTYRAVINSRFVDGTLDIAQSVLRGESNKEVLLSSYLCHPSMANNELSGPLVLLGLYHRIKKWPKRRYSYRFALHPETIGSLGLLHLMGEHFKENLVSGLVINCMGGAPENLVFKHSRNDDGLLDKLLYHLNKHDFNHNNIEFSPLSGSDERQYNSPGFQLPVCCVSRSFHSGYHQYHTSLDTKAFMGIKPLLDSIDKLEKIFLAFEQSATFENTLPFGEPNLGSKGLYPTLSFFSKERVSQLDELNHIKMLLNYSDGEHDSIEIADKYGCNVSDMASAIEKLEHQALLVMK
;
A
#
# COMPACT_ATOMS: atom_id res chain seq x y z
N MET A 1 -15.84 0.22 20.63
CA MET A 1 -14.66 0.06 19.75
C MET A 1 -13.99 -1.21 20.18
N SER A 2 -13.83 -2.18 19.28
CA SER A 2 -12.98 -3.36 19.53
C SER A 2 -11.54 -2.88 19.78
N GLU A 3 -10.86 -3.46 20.76
CA GLU A 3 -9.49 -3.07 21.09
C GLU A 3 -8.54 -3.68 20.05
N TYR A 4 -7.76 -2.84 19.36
CA TYR A 4 -6.70 -3.32 18.46
C TYR A 4 -5.58 -3.96 19.29
N GLN A 5 -5.32 -5.25 19.04
CA GLN A 5 -4.20 -5.97 19.63
C GLN A 5 -3.33 -6.56 18.53
N GLU A 6 -2.16 -5.97 18.31
CA GLU A 6 -1.22 -6.45 17.30
C GLU A 6 -0.72 -7.86 17.62
N SER A 7 -1.26 -8.85 16.91
CA SER A 7 -0.95 -10.27 17.13
C SER A 7 -1.28 -11.08 15.87
N GLU A 8 -0.67 -12.26 15.74
CA GLU A 8 -1.00 -13.19 14.66
C GLU A 8 -2.50 -13.55 14.67
N VAL A 9 -3.09 -13.73 15.86
CA VAL A 9 -4.51 -14.04 16.00
C VAL A 9 -5.38 -12.91 15.47
N PHE A 10 -5.09 -11.66 15.86
CA PHE A 10 -5.85 -10.50 15.40
C PHE A 10 -5.85 -10.36 13.87
N PHE A 11 -4.67 -10.42 13.24
CA PHE A 11 -4.58 -10.31 11.77
C PHE A 11 -5.17 -11.53 11.06
N SER A 12 -5.05 -12.72 11.66
CA SER A 12 -5.70 -13.93 11.17
C SER A 12 -7.22 -13.79 11.15
N ASP A 13 -7.82 -13.32 12.24
CA ASP A 13 -9.26 -13.21 12.38
C ASP A 13 -9.82 -12.08 11.49
N LEU A 14 -9.14 -10.93 11.44
CA LEU A 14 -9.50 -9.84 10.54
C LEU A 14 -9.42 -10.25 9.07
N PHE A 15 -8.40 -11.04 8.71
CA PHE A 15 -8.32 -11.63 7.38
C PHE A 15 -9.52 -12.52 7.09
N ASP A 16 -9.90 -13.43 8.00
CA ASP A 16 -11.00 -14.38 7.77
C ASP A 16 -12.35 -13.68 7.64
N GLU A 17 -12.54 -12.54 8.29
CA GLU A 17 -13.72 -11.71 8.13
C GLU A 17 -13.75 -10.96 6.78
N LEU A 18 -12.60 -10.48 6.31
CA LEU A 18 -12.48 -9.74 5.05
C LEU A 18 -12.45 -10.66 3.83
N PHE A 19 -11.82 -11.83 3.92
CA PHE A 19 -11.57 -12.73 2.79
C PHE A 19 -12.82 -13.09 1.98
N PRO A 20 -13.98 -13.48 2.57
CA PRO A 20 -15.13 -13.94 1.78
C PRO A 20 -15.90 -12.81 1.07
N ILE A 21 -15.61 -11.55 1.37
CA ILE A 21 -16.35 -10.41 0.82
C ILE A 21 -16.07 -10.27 -0.68
N LEU A 22 -17.14 -10.23 -1.48
CA LEU A 22 -17.07 -9.95 -2.92
C LEU A 22 -16.80 -8.46 -3.14
N ARG A 23 -15.52 -8.09 -3.12
CA ARG A 23 -15.06 -6.76 -3.52
C ARG A 23 -15.02 -6.60 -5.04
N SER A 24 -15.12 -5.36 -5.46
CA SER A 24 -14.90 -4.91 -6.83
C SER A 24 -14.39 -3.46 -6.79
N ILE A 25 -14.24 -2.82 -7.95
CA ILE A 25 -13.84 -1.41 -8.05
C ILE A 25 -14.92 -0.43 -7.56
N THR A 26 -16.12 -0.93 -7.29
CA THR A 26 -17.24 -0.20 -6.68
C THR A 26 -18.10 -1.22 -5.92
N GLY A 27 -19.09 -0.75 -5.15
CA GLY A 27 -20.18 -1.60 -4.68
C GLY A 27 -20.14 -1.98 -3.20
N PRO A 28 -21.17 -2.73 -2.74
CA PRO A 28 -21.39 -3.00 -1.32
C PRO A 28 -20.22 -3.72 -0.64
N GLY A 29 -19.52 -4.63 -1.33
CA GLY A 29 -18.40 -5.37 -0.75
C GLY A 29 -17.20 -4.48 -0.41
N LEU A 30 -16.96 -3.41 -1.19
CA LEU A 30 -15.94 -2.41 -0.87
C LEU A 30 -16.32 -1.67 0.42
N ARG A 31 -17.57 -1.17 0.51
CA ARG A 31 -18.07 -0.47 1.70
C ARG A 31 -18.09 -1.35 2.95
N GLN A 32 -18.52 -2.60 2.82
CA GLN A 32 -18.48 -3.57 3.92
C GLN A 32 -17.05 -3.76 4.44
N SER A 33 -16.07 -3.80 3.54
CA SER A 33 -14.66 -3.89 3.92
C SER A 33 -14.18 -2.62 4.64
N TYR A 34 -14.61 -1.44 4.20
CA TYR A 34 -14.38 -0.19 4.93
C TYR A 34 -15.03 -0.16 6.30
N ASP A 35 -16.29 -0.62 6.44
CA ASP A 35 -16.98 -0.70 7.72
C ASP A 35 -16.19 -1.57 8.71
N ILE A 36 -15.68 -2.72 8.26
CA ILE A 36 -14.84 -3.61 9.05
C ILE A 36 -13.54 -2.95 9.49
N ILE A 37 -12.82 -2.30 8.57
CA ILE A 37 -11.56 -1.59 8.86
C ILE A 37 -11.79 -0.38 9.76
N SER A 38 -12.94 0.30 9.62
CA SER A 38 -13.32 1.50 10.39
C SER A 38 -13.41 1.25 11.90
N ARG A 39 -13.60 -0.02 12.30
CA ARG A 39 -13.58 -0.45 13.70
C ARG A 39 -12.22 -0.26 14.35
N TYR A 40 -11.14 -0.24 13.57
CA TYR A 40 -9.75 -0.18 14.05
C TYR A 40 -9.01 1.09 13.59
N MET A 41 -9.32 1.62 12.40
CA MET A 41 -8.76 2.86 11.86
C MET A 41 -9.88 3.82 11.46
N PRO A 42 -9.96 5.07 11.97
CA PRO A 42 -11.03 5.99 11.61
C PRO A 42 -10.94 6.33 10.13
N LEU A 43 -12.00 6.06 9.37
CA LEU A 43 -12.05 6.32 7.94
C LEU A 43 -12.97 7.51 7.65
N ASN A 44 -12.46 8.49 6.92
CA ASN A 44 -13.25 9.48 6.21
C ASN A 44 -13.45 9.00 4.78
N ILE A 45 -14.69 8.77 4.37
CA ILE A 45 -15.03 8.27 3.05
C ILE A 45 -15.47 9.45 2.18
N SER A 46 -14.81 9.61 1.04
CA SER A 46 -15.22 10.52 -0.03
C SER A 46 -15.72 9.71 -1.22
N SER A 47 -16.76 10.20 -1.89
CA SER A 47 -17.45 9.46 -2.94
C SER A 47 -17.54 10.32 -4.20
N ILE A 48 -17.33 9.70 -5.37
CA ILE A 48 -17.48 10.33 -6.69
C ILE A 48 -18.58 9.58 -7.44
N ASN A 49 -19.59 10.26 -7.98
CA ASN A 49 -20.73 9.57 -8.58
C ASN A 49 -20.36 8.89 -9.90
N SER A 50 -21.07 7.80 -10.22
CA SER A 50 -21.00 7.18 -11.55
C SER A 50 -21.23 8.21 -12.66
N ASN A 51 -20.55 8.01 -13.80
CA ASN A 51 -20.52 8.90 -14.96
C ASN A 51 -19.78 10.24 -14.77
N GLU A 52 -19.32 10.57 -13.56
CA GLU A 52 -18.43 11.72 -13.38
C GLU A 52 -17.06 11.46 -14.02
N LYS A 53 -16.44 12.55 -14.51
CA LYS A 53 -15.12 12.52 -15.12
C LYS A 53 -14.05 12.72 -14.06
N VAL A 54 -13.11 11.77 -13.99
CA VAL A 54 -11.88 11.88 -13.21
C VAL A 54 -10.70 11.86 -14.18
N PHE A 55 -10.28 13.06 -14.59
CA PHE A 55 -9.39 13.26 -15.73
C PHE A 55 -9.99 12.66 -17.01
N ASP A 56 -9.25 11.81 -17.72
CA ASP A 56 -9.74 11.13 -18.93
C ASP A 56 -10.71 9.96 -18.62
N TRP A 57 -10.66 9.46 -17.39
CA TRP A 57 -11.48 8.34 -16.96
C TRP A 57 -12.89 8.77 -16.59
N THR A 58 -13.82 7.83 -16.65
CA THR A 58 -15.20 8.01 -16.21
C THR A 58 -15.48 7.03 -15.10
N VAL A 59 -16.01 7.50 -13.97
CA VAL A 59 -16.37 6.63 -12.86
C VAL A 59 -17.45 5.64 -13.33
N PRO A 60 -17.24 4.32 -13.21
CA PRO A 60 -18.17 3.34 -13.74
C PRO A 60 -19.47 3.29 -12.91
N GLN A 61 -20.52 2.69 -13.49
CA GLN A 61 -21.70 2.31 -12.71
C GLN A 61 -21.31 1.31 -11.63
N GLU A 62 -21.98 1.39 -10.49
CA GLU A 62 -21.71 0.52 -9.36
C GLU A 62 -22.24 -0.90 -9.61
N TRP A 63 -21.42 -1.92 -9.33
CA TRP A 63 -21.79 -3.32 -9.54
C TRP A 63 -22.28 -3.97 -8.25
N HIS A 64 -23.48 -4.55 -8.29
CA HIS A 64 -24.07 -5.33 -7.20
C HIS A 64 -24.24 -6.75 -7.71
N CYS A 65 -23.80 -7.75 -6.94
CA CYS A 65 -23.98 -9.17 -7.26
C CYS A 65 -24.42 -9.90 -6.00
N GLU A 66 -25.62 -10.48 -6.05
CA GLU A 66 -26.25 -11.14 -4.90
C GLU A 66 -26.03 -12.66 -4.93
N ASP A 67 -26.03 -13.25 -6.13
CA ASP A 67 -25.81 -14.68 -6.33
C ASP A 67 -25.23 -14.92 -7.74
N ALA A 68 -24.40 -15.94 -7.89
CA ALA A 68 -23.94 -16.41 -9.18
C ALA A 68 -23.55 -17.89 -9.13
N TYR A 69 -24.15 -18.69 -10.01
CA TYR A 69 -23.89 -20.12 -10.10
C TYR A 69 -24.09 -20.67 -11.51
N LEU A 70 -23.41 -21.78 -11.78
CA LEU A 70 -23.52 -22.56 -13.01
C LEU A 70 -23.91 -24.00 -12.66
N ILE A 71 -25.08 -24.44 -13.13
CA ILE A 71 -25.58 -25.80 -12.92
C ILE A 71 -25.40 -26.60 -14.20
N GLY A 72 -24.77 -27.77 -14.09
CA GLY A 72 -24.59 -28.71 -15.20
C GLY A 72 -25.80 -29.62 -15.45
N PRO A 73 -25.77 -30.42 -16.53
CA PRO A 73 -26.90 -31.23 -16.98
C PRO A 73 -27.42 -32.23 -15.93
N ASN A 74 -26.54 -32.67 -15.04
CA ASN A 74 -26.86 -33.63 -13.97
C ASN A 74 -27.24 -32.97 -12.65
N GLY A 75 -27.48 -31.65 -12.64
CA GLY A 75 -27.75 -30.86 -11.42
C GLY A 75 -26.51 -30.54 -10.58
N GLU A 76 -25.31 -30.90 -11.03
CA GLU A 76 -24.06 -30.53 -10.35
C GLU A 76 -23.82 -29.02 -10.45
N LYS A 77 -23.44 -28.39 -9.35
CA LYS A 77 -23.03 -26.99 -9.35
C LYS A 77 -21.54 -26.85 -9.75
N VAL A 78 -21.32 -26.56 -11.03
CA VAL A 78 -20.00 -26.40 -11.65
C VAL A 78 -19.26 -25.18 -11.10
N ALA A 79 -19.96 -24.06 -10.97
CA ALA A 79 -19.45 -22.82 -10.36
C ALA A 79 -20.46 -22.26 -9.36
N ASP A 80 -19.97 -21.69 -8.26
CA ASP A 80 -20.73 -21.13 -7.14
C ASP A 80 -19.95 -19.99 -6.47
N MET A 81 -20.45 -18.77 -6.60
CA MET A 81 -19.87 -17.60 -5.94
C MET A 81 -19.81 -17.75 -4.41
N HIS A 82 -20.71 -18.52 -3.80
CA HIS A 82 -20.69 -18.79 -2.37
C HIS A 82 -19.61 -19.80 -1.94
N ARG A 83 -19.12 -20.62 -2.88
CA ARG A 83 -17.96 -21.49 -2.66
C ARG A 83 -16.68 -20.65 -2.75
N LEU A 84 -16.53 -19.89 -3.83
CA LEU A 84 -15.44 -18.95 -4.01
C LEU A 84 -15.86 -17.85 -4.98
N ASN A 85 -15.82 -16.61 -4.51
CA ASN A 85 -16.42 -15.49 -5.24
C ASN A 85 -15.65 -15.05 -6.49
N ILE A 86 -14.46 -15.61 -6.74
CA ILE A 86 -13.74 -15.43 -8.02
C ILE A 86 -14.26 -16.34 -9.13
N GLU A 87 -15.13 -17.29 -8.82
CA GLU A 87 -15.74 -18.17 -9.82
C GLU A 87 -16.71 -17.45 -10.75
N VAL A 88 -17.12 -16.22 -10.41
CA VAL A 88 -17.83 -15.31 -11.33
C VAL A 88 -16.86 -14.28 -11.87
N VAL A 89 -16.94 -13.96 -13.16
CA VAL A 89 -16.18 -12.85 -13.74
C VAL A 89 -16.63 -11.57 -13.04
N ASN A 90 -15.69 -10.87 -12.40
CA ASN A 90 -15.99 -9.66 -11.64
C ASN A 90 -16.53 -8.58 -12.60
N TYR A 91 -17.58 -7.86 -12.20
CA TYR A 91 -18.33 -6.95 -13.07
C TYR A 91 -19.19 -7.62 -14.17
N SER A 92 -19.64 -8.87 -13.96
CA SER A 92 -20.53 -9.55 -14.91
C SER A 92 -21.92 -8.91 -15.00
N GLU A 93 -22.47 -8.84 -16.21
CA GLU A 93 -23.88 -8.52 -16.46
C GLU A 93 -24.83 -9.61 -15.92
N PRO A 94 -26.09 -9.25 -15.60
CA PRO A 94 -27.08 -10.22 -15.17
C PRO A 94 -27.39 -11.23 -16.27
N VAL A 95 -27.53 -12.49 -15.87
CA VAL A 95 -27.94 -13.57 -16.77
C VAL A 95 -28.77 -14.61 -16.02
N ASP A 96 -29.79 -15.16 -16.67
CA ASP A 96 -30.46 -16.42 -16.30
C ASP A 96 -30.82 -17.12 -17.60
N VAL A 97 -29.92 -17.99 -18.07
CA VAL A 97 -30.02 -18.63 -19.38
C VAL A 97 -29.69 -20.11 -19.28
N GLU A 98 -30.29 -20.88 -20.18
CA GLU A 98 -29.91 -22.26 -20.45
C GLU A 98 -29.10 -22.30 -21.75
N LEU A 99 -27.95 -22.97 -21.73
CA LEU A 99 -27.01 -23.04 -22.85
C LEU A 99 -26.57 -24.48 -23.09
N SER A 100 -26.26 -24.81 -24.34
CA SER A 100 -25.47 -26.00 -24.65
C SER A 100 -24.04 -25.87 -24.13
N LEU A 101 -23.31 -26.99 -24.00
CA LEU A 101 -21.89 -26.94 -23.66
C LEU A 101 -21.10 -26.08 -24.67
N THR A 102 -21.40 -26.20 -25.96
CA THR A 102 -20.71 -25.43 -27.03
C THR A 102 -20.84 -23.91 -26.81
N GLU A 103 -22.06 -23.43 -26.53
CA GLU A 103 -22.28 -22.00 -26.24
C GLU A 103 -21.64 -21.57 -24.92
N LEU A 104 -21.72 -22.42 -23.89
CA LEU A 104 -21.14 -22.15 -22.58
C LEU A 104 -19.61 -21.97 -22.64
N GLN A 105 -18.91 -22.68 -23.52
CA GLN A 105 -17.44 -22.58 -23.62
C GLN A 105 -16.95 -21.15 -23.89
N GLU A 106 -17.75 -20.31 -24.55
CA GLU A 106 -17.41 -18.90 -24.82
C GLU A 106 -17.47 -18.01 -23.56
N HIS A 107 -18.15 -18.48 -22.51
CA HIS A 107 -18.35 -17.80 -21.23
C HIS A 107 -17.52 -18.40 -20.08
N LEU A 108 -16.65 -19.37 -20.38
CA LEU A 108 -15.78 -20.01 -19.39
C LEU A 108 -14.33 -19.53 -19.51
N TYR A 109 -13.76 -19.18 -18.36
CA TYR A 109 -12.37 -18.79 -18.22
C TYR A 109 -11.63 -19.82 -17.34
N SER A 110 -10.47 -20.28 -17.80
CA SER A 110 -9.63 -21.28 -17.13
C SER A 110 -8.17 -21.10 -17.54
N LEU A 111 -7.22 -21.66 -16.78
CA LEU A 111 -5.78 -21.58 -17.08
C LEU A 111 -5.19 -22.97 -17.37
N PRO A 112 -4.89 -23.31 -18.64
CA PRO A 112 -4.25 -24.58 -18.97
C PRO A 112 -2.91 -24.81 -18.27
N GLU A 113 -2.11 -23.74 -18.11
CA GLU A 113 -0.79 -23.78 -17.46
C GLU A 113 -0.87 -23.97 -15.94
N GLN A 114 -2.04 -23.77 -15.34
CA GLN A 114 -2.30 -24.00 -13.91
C GLN A 114 -3.66 -24.70 -13.75
N PRO A 115 -3.73 -26.01 -14.08
CA PRO A 115 -5.01 -26.65 -14.37
C PRO A 115 -5.96 -26.79 -13.18
N SER A 116 -5.43 -26.77 -11.95
CA SER A 116 -6.20 -26.79 -10.71
C SER A 116 -6.57 -25.39 -10.18
N ALA A 117 -6.05 -24.32 -10.80
CA ALA A 117 -6.29 -22.95 -10.38
C ALA A 117 -7.55 -22.38 -11.04
N ILE A 118 -8.31 -21.60 -10.28
CA ILE A 118 -9.42 -20.80 -10.79
C ILE A 118 -8.88 -19.39 -11.04
N PRO A 119 -8.89 -18.88 -12.29
CA PRO A 119 -8.40 -17.54 -12.57
C PRO A 119 -9.32 -16.46 -12.01
N TYR A 120 -8.75 -15.36 -11.55
CA TYR A 120 -9.48 -14.12 -11.33
C TYR A 120 -9.59 -13.35 -12.66
N VAL A 121 -10.82 -13.11 -13.11
CA VAL A 121 -11.11 -12.37 -14.35
C VAL A 121 -12.07 -11.22 -14.06
N THR A 122 -11.86 -10.09 -14.73
CA THR A 122 -12.64 -8.86 -14.55
C THR A 122 -13.10 -8.32 -15.90
N SER A 123 -14.26 -7.64 -15.93
CA SER A 123 -14.74 -6.97 -17.14
C SER A 123 -15.31 -5.57 -16.86
N TYR A 124 -14.55 -4.73 -16.15
CA TYR A 124 -14.98 -3.43 -15.63
C TYR A 124 -15.54 -2.45 -16.67
N TYR A 125 -14.85 -2.32 -17.81
CA TYR A 125 -15.11 -1.24 -18.78
C TYR A 125 -15.76 -1.72 -20.07
N LYS A 126 -16.11 -3.00 -20.16
CA LYS A 126 -16.88 -3.55 -21.27
C LYS A 126 -17.76 -4.68 -20.77
N LYS A 127 -19.04 -4.52 -21.00
CA LYS A 127 -20.09 -5.47 -20.65
C LYS A 127 -19.79 -6.88 -21.19
N ARG A 128 -19.71 -7.83 -20.26
CA ARG A 128 -19.55 -9.28 -20.46
C ARG A 128 -20.17 -9.99 -19.26
N TRP A 129 -20.30 -11.29 -19.36
CA TRP A 129 -20.57 -12.16 -18.24
C TRP A 129 -19.84 -13.49 -18.45
N GLY A 130 -19.53 -14.19 -17.36
CA GLY A 130 -18.92 -15.50 -17.44
C GLY A 130 -18.56 -16.09 -16.08
N PHE A 131 -18.05 -17.31 -16.12
CA PHE A 131 -17.57 -18.05 -14.95
C PHE A 131 -16.10 -18.42 -15.11
N CYS A 132 -15.39 -18.42 -13.99
CA CYS A 132 -14.02 -18.88 -13.88
C CYS A 132 -14.02 -20.25 -13.21
N ILE A 133 -13.37 -21.23 -13.83
CA ILE A 133 -13.27 -22.60 -13.30
C ILE A 133 -11.86 -23.15 -13.50
N ALA A 134 -11.51 -24.17 -12.70
CA ALA A 134 -10.30 -24.93 -12.92
C ALA A 134 -10.32 -25.56 -14.32
N HIS A 135 -9.17 -25.56 -15.00
CA HIS A 135 -9.08 -26.11 -16.36
C HIS A 135 -9.40 -27.61 -16.38
N GLU A 136 -8.94 -28.36 -15.38
CA GLU A 136 -9.26 -29.79 -15.25
C GLU A 136 -10.77 -30.03 -15.16
N LYS A 137 -11.51 -29.13 -14.49
CA LYS A 137 -12.98 -29.21 -14.40
C LYS A 137 -13.63 -28.87 -15.74
N ARG A 138 -13.08 -27.89 -16.46
CA ARG A 138 -13.54 -27.49 -17.81
C ARG A 138 -13.43 -28.64 -18.80
N GLU A 139 -12.33 -29.39 -18.77
CA GLU A 139 -12.11 -30.55 -19.66
C GLU A 139 -13.04 -31.73 -19.37
N GLN A 140 -13.59 -31.80 -18.16
CA GLN A 140 -14.50 -32.85 -17.72
C GLN A 140 -15.99 -32.51 -17.94
N LEU A 141 -16.29 -31.31 -18.48
CA LEU A 141 -17.68 -30.95 -18.80
C LEU A 141 -18.24 -31.89 -19.88
N THR A 142 -19.53 -32.20 -19.77
CA THR A 142 -20.20 -33.18 -20.64
C THR A 142 -21.30 -32.48 -21.43
N GLU A 143 -21.62 -33.02 -22.61
CA GLU A 143 -22.70 -32.47 -23.43
C GLU A 143 -24.04 -32.48 -22.68
N GLY A 144 -24.79 -31.40 -22.83
CA GLY A 144 -26.11 -31.22 -22.23
C GLY A 144 -26.44 -29.75 -22.01
N THR A 145 -27.53 -29.52 -21.28
CA THR A 145 -28.01 -28.18 -20.95
C THR A 145 -27.43 -27.72 -19.61
N TYR A 146 -26.82 -26.54 -19.63
CA TYR A 146 -26.30 -25.87 -18.45
C TYR A 146 -27.16 -24.65 -18.14
N ARG A 147 -27.47 -24.42 -16.86
CA ARG A 147 -28.14 -23.18 -16.42
C ARG A 147 -27.12 -22.25 -15.79
N ALA A 148 -26.88 -21.11 -16.43
CA ALA A 148 -26.03 -20.04 -15.95
C ALA A 148 -26.90 -18.95 -15.31
N VAL A 149 -26.65 -18.66 -14.03
CA VAL A 149 -27.34 -17.59 -13.30
C VAL A 149 -26.31 -16.65 -12.71
N ILE A 150 -26.41 -15.37 -13.02
CA ILE A 150 -25.68 -14.26 -12.38
C ILE A 150 -26.74 -13.23 -12.01
N ASN A 151 -27.12 -13.20 -10.73
CA ASN A 151 -28.03 -12.20 -10.18
C ASN A 151 -27.23 -10.95 -9.81
N SER A 152 -26.87 -10.17 -10.83
CA SER A 152 -26.18 -8.90 -10.68
C SER A 152 -26.97 -7.72 -11.24
N ARG A 153 -26.56 -6.50 -10.92
CA ARG A 153 -27.10 -5.28 -11.51
C ARG A 153 -26.04 -4.19 -11.52
N PHE A 154 -26.17 -3.28 -12.48
CA PHE A 154 -25.46 -2.01 -12.49
C PHE A 154 -26.39 -0.91 -12.03
N VAL A 155 -25.95 -0.12 -11.06
CA VAL A 155 -26.71 1.01 -10.54
C VAL A 155 -25.89 2.28 -10.65
N ASP A 156 -26.56 3.41 -10.75
CA ASP A 156 -25.89 4.70 -10.56
C ASP A 156 -25.54 4.81 -9.07
N GLY A 157 -24.25 4.82 -8.79
CA GLY A 157 -23.72 4.73 -7.44
C GLY A 157 -22.45 5.55 -7.31
N THR A 158 -21.48 5.05 -6.53
CA THR A 158 -20.27 5.82 -6.23
C THR A 158 -19.00 4.99 -6.29
N LEU A 159 -17.92 5.66 -6.70
CA LEU A 159 -16.56 5.27 -6.37
C LEU A 159 -16.22 5.83 -4.98
N ASP A 160 -16.01 4.96 -4.02
CA ASP A 160 -15.70 5.33 -2.64
C ASP A 160 -14.20 5.23 -2.36
N ILE A 161 -13.67 6.25 -1.66
CA ILE A 161 -12.27 6.40 -1.31
C ILE A 161 -12.19 6.68 0.18
N ALA A 162 -11.57 5.77 0.92
CA ALA A 162 -11.40 5.89 2.36
C ALA A 162 -10.03 6.47 2.71
N GLN A 163 -10.01 7.43 3.64
CA GLN A 163 -8.79 8.10 4.09
C GLN A 163 -8.75 8.20 5.63
N SER A 164 -7.56 8.11 6.20
CA SER A 164 -7.28 8.46 7.59
C SER A 164 -6.04 9.36 7.64
N VAL A 165 -5.99 10.29 8.60
CA VAL A 165 -4.85 11.21 8.74
C VAL A 165 -4.39 11.25 10.19
N LEU A 166 -3.09 11.02 10.38
CA LEU A 166 -2.39 11.26 11.63
C LEU A 166 -1.58 12.55 11.51
N ARG A 167 -2.02 13.64 12.16
CA ARG A 167 -1.38 14.97 12.10
C ARG A 167 -0.03 15.00 12.82
N GLY A 168 1.02 15.39 12.11
CA GLY A 168 2.37 15.59 12.66
C GLY A 168 2.61 17.04 13.11
N GLU A 169 3.87 17.38 13.35
CA GLU A 169 4.32 18.73 13.70
C GLU A 169 4.36 19.67 12.49
N SER A 170 4.40 19.12 11.27
CA SER A 170 4.32 19.89 10.02
C SER A 170 3.11 19.51 9.17
N ASN A 171 2.79 20.41 8.23
CA ASN A 171 1.79 20.15 7.18
C ASN A 171 2.36 19.30 6.03
N LYS A 172 3.68 19.06 6.01
CA LYS A 172 4.30 18.15 5.03
C LYS A 172 3.79 16.73 5.28
N GLU A 173 3.43 16.04 4.20
CA GLU A 173 2.62 14.83 4.26
C GLU A 173 3.31 13.65 3.59
N VAL A 174 3.15 12.47 4.21
CA VAL A 174 3.53 11.17 3.66
C VAL A 174 2.25 10.39 3.34
N LEU A 175 2.10 9.95 2.09
CA LEU A 175 0.97 9.12 1.65
C LEU A 175 1.33 7.64 1.75
N LEU A 176 0.58 6.88 2.54
CA LEU A 176 0.61 5.42 2.55
C LEU A 176 -0.71 4.92 1.94
N SER A 177 -0.65 4.22 0.82
CA SER A 177 -1.85 3.78 0.11
C SER A 177 -1.82 2.29 -0.19
N SER A 178 -3.00 1.68 -0.23
CA SER A 178 -3.19 0.32 -0.72
C SER A 178 -4.56 0.21 -1.38
N TYR A 179 -4.79 -0.86 -2.13
CA TYR A 179 -6.05 -1.05 -2.85
C TYR A 179 -6.89 -2.21 -2.31
N LEU A 180 -8.21 -2.03 -2.35
CA LEU A 180 -9.18 -2.95 -1.74
C LEU A 180 -10.31 -3.31 -2.71
N CYS A 181 -10.01 -3.46 -4.00
CA CYS A 181 -10.98 -3.87 -5.03
C CYS A 181 -10.97 -5.39 -5.32
N HIS A 182 -9.91 -6.10 -4.96
CA HIS A 182 -9.77 -7.52 -5.25
C HIS A 182 -10.64 -8.36 -4.28
N PRO A 183 -11.41 -9.35 -4.77
CA PRO A 183 -12.31 -10.17 -3.94
C PRO A 183 -11.53 -11.24 -3.11
N SER A 184 -11.92 -12.52 -3.10
CA SER A 184 -11.28 -13.54 -2.26
C SER A 184 -9.92 -14.02 -2.78
N MET A 185 -8.93 -13.14 -2.71
CA MET A 185 -7.50 -13.42 -2.91
C MET A 185 -6.71 -12.82 -1.76
N ALA A 186 -5.73 -13.56 -1.26
CA ALA A 186 -5.07 -13.23 0.00
C ALA A 186 -3.97 -12.19 -0.16
N ASN A 187 -2.90 -12.54 -0.88
CA ASN A 187 -1.74 -11.69 -1.03
C ASN A 187 -2.05 -10.48 -1.94
N ASN A 188 -2.74 -10.70 -3.06
CA ASN A 188 -3.27 -9.64 -3.93
C ASN A 188 -4.81 -9.54 -3.79
N GLU A 189 -5.36 -8.72 -2.92
CA GLU A 189 -4.69 -7.63 -2.20
C GLU A 189 -5.27 -7.40 -0.81
N LEU A 190 -5.47 -8.45 0.00
CA LEU A 190 -5.76 -8.23 1.43
C LEU A 190 -4.48 -7.97 2.23
N SER A 191 -3.32 -8.44 1.76
CA SER A 191 -2.06 -8.23 2.47
C SER A 191 -1.70 -6.75 2.62
N GLY A 192 -1.81 -5.94 1.56
CA GLY A 192 -1.52 -4.50 1.59
C GLY A 192 -2.39 -3.71 2.57
N PRO A 193 -3.73 -3.80 2.51
CA PRO A 193 -4.64 -3.13 3.45
C PRO A 193 -4.43 -3.54 4.92
N LEU A 194 -4.09 -4.80 5.18
CA LEU A 194 -3.76 -5.28 6.52
C LEU A 194 -2.43 -4.67 7.01
N VAL A 195 -1.39 -4.64 6.18
CA VAL A 195 -0.13 -3.96 6.51
C VAL A 195 -0.34 -2.45 6.74
N LEU A 196 -1.16 -1.80 5.91
CA LEU A 196 -1.52 -0.40 6.06
C LEU A 196 -2.17 -0.11 7.41
N LEU A 197 -3.09 -0.98 7.86
CA LEU A 197 -3.71 -0.90 9.19
C LEU A 197 -2.68 -1.06 10.32
N GLY A 198 -1.78 -2.04 10.19
CA GLY A 198 -0.69 -2.25 11.15
C GLY A 198 0.18 -1.00 11.28
N LEU A 199 0.65 -0.45 10.16
CA LEU A 199 1.43 0.79 10.13
C LEU A 199 0.68 1.97 10.75
N TYR A 200 -0.62 2.12 10.49
CA TYR A 200 -1.43 3.15 11.14
C TYR A 200 -1.34 3.06 12.67
N HIS A 201 -1.50 1.86 13.23
CA HIS A 201 -1.46 1.69 14.69
C HIS A 201 -0.06 1.88 15.27
N ARG A 202 0.99 1.50 14.55
CA ARG A 202 2.38 1.71 14.99
C ARG A 202 2.79 3.17 14.95
N ILE A 203 2.59 3.83 13.81
CA ILE A 203 2.89 5.26 13.61
C ILE A 203 2.10 6.11 14.62
N LYS A 204 0.84 5.76 14.91
CA LYS A 204 0.02 6.46 15.92
C LYS A 204 0.65 6.45 17.33
N LYS A 205 1.45 5.44 17.67
CA LYS A 205 2.11 5.32 19.00
C LYS A 205 3.40 6.12 19.10
N TRP A 206 3.96 6.60 17.99
CA TRP A 206 5.20 7.35 18.03
C TRP A 206 5.00 8.66 18.82
N PRO A 207 5.95 9.01 19.70
CA PRO A 207 5.81 10.17 20.58
C PRO A 207 5.79 11.50 19.81
N LYS A 208 6.53 11.54 18.69
CA LYS A 208 6.66 12.68 17.79
C LYS A 208 6.58 12.18 16.35
N ARG A 209 5.93 12.99 15.50
CA ARG A 209 5.79 12.77 14.05
C ARG A 209 6.11 14.07 13.34
N ARG A 210 7.26 14.17 12.69
CA ARG A 210 7.71 15.31 11.88
C ARG A 210 6.74 15.56 10.74
N TYR A 211 6.30 14.48 10.09
CA TYR A 211 5.35 14.53 8.99
C TYR A 211 3.93 14.18 9.43
N SER A 212 2.95 14.71 8.70
CA SER A 212 1.59 14.18 8.74
C SER A 212 1.52 12.91 7.89
N TYR A 213 0.87 11.85 8.38
CA TYR A 213 0.72 10.59 7.64
C TYR A 213 -0.72 10.43 7.19
N ARG A 214 -0.92 10.27 5.88
CA ARG A 214 -2.21 9.95 5.26
C ARG A 214 -2.24 8.49 4.86
N PHE A 215 -3.26 7.77 5.32
CA PHE A 215 -3.54 6.40 4.96
C PHE A 215 -4.72 6.40 3.99
N ALA A 216 -4.56 5.82 2.81
CA ALA A 216 -5.61 5.78 1.80
C ALA A 216 -5.92 4.33 1.37
N LEU A 217 -7.21 4.01 1.30
CA LEU A 217 -7.72 2.75 0.78
C LEU A 217 -8.73 3.05 -0.33
N HIS A 218 -8.47 2.55 -1.53
CA HIS A 218 -9.33 2.78 -2.69
C HIS A 218 -9.25 1.61 -3.67
N PRO A 219 -10.09 1.54 -4.69
CA PRO A 219 -9.87 0.63 -5.81
C PRO A 219 -8.57 0.91 -6.56
N GLU A 220 -7.92 -0.11 -7.09
CA GLU A 220 -6.74 0.08 -7.94
C GLU A 220 -7.11 0.90 -9.20
N THR A 221 -6.21 1.78 -9.62
CA THR A 221 -6.28 2.68 -10.78
C THR A 221 -7.39 3.72 -10.70
N ILE A 222 -8.65 3.33 -10.81
CA ILE A 222 -9.75 4.31 -10.82
C ILE A 222 -9.87 5.01 -9.46
N GLY A 223 -9.56 4.31 -8.37
CA GLY A 223 -9.57 4.86 -7.02
C GLY A 223 -8.41 5.82 -6.74
N SER A 224 -7.19 5.52 -7.20
CA SER A 224 -6.04 6.44 -7.08
C SER A 224 -6.20 7.68 -7.96
N LEU A 225 -6.78 7.52 -9.15
CA LEU A 225 -7.21 8.65 -9.98
C LEU A 225 -8.29 9.47 -9.28
N GLY A 226 -9.27 8.83 -8.65
CA GLY A 226 -10.26 9.54 -7.85
C GLY A 226 -9.63 10.28 -6.66
N LEU A 227 -8.63 9.69 -6.00
CA LEU A 227 -7.93 10.34 -4.90
C LEU A 227 -7.15 11.56 -5.40
N LEU A 228 -6.45 11.43 -6.53
CA LEU A 228 -5.76 12.55 -7.19
C LEU A 228 -6.75 13.63 -7.67
N HIS A 229 -7.94 13.25 -8.11
CA HIS A 229 -8.98 14.21 -8.47
C HIS A 229 -9.45 15.04 -7.27
N LEU A 230 -9.60 14.40 -6.10
CA LEU A 230 -10.04 15.05 -4.86
C LEU A 230 -8.92 15.85 -4.17
N MET A 231 -7.68 15.35 -4.21
CA MET A 231 -6.57 15.80 -3.35
C MET A 231 -5.33 16.26 -4.12
N GLY A 232 -5.36 16.27 -5.45
CA GLY A 232 -4.18 16.50 -6.29
C GLY A 232 -3.46 17.82 -6.01
N GLU A 233 -4.19 18.92 -5.86
CA GLU A 233 -3.59 20.22 -5.52
C GLU A 233 -2.99 20.22 -4.11
N HIS A 234 -3.68 19.62 -3.12
CA HIS A 234 -3.13 19.44 -1.78
C HIS A 234 -1.83 18.63 -1.79
N PHE A 235 -1.76 17.56 -2.59
CA PHE A 235 -0.55 16.75 -2.70
C PHE A 235 0.60 17.50 -3.37
N LYS A 236 0.36 18.29 -4.42
CA LYS A 236 1.41 19.11 -5.05
C LYS A 236 2.05 20.10 -4.06
N GLU A 237 1.28 20.62 -3.12
CA GLU A 237 1.78 21.58 -2.13
C GLU A 237 2.48 20.90 -0.94
N ASN A 238 1.97 19.75 -0.49
CA ASN A 238 2.30 19.20 0.82
C ASN A 238 2.98 17.83 0.80
N LEU A 239 2.83 17.03 -0.26
CA LEU A 239 3.33 15.66 -0.29
C LEU A 239 4.84 15.64 -0.48
N VAL A 240 5.57 15.12 0.51
CA VAL A 240 7.04 14.97 0.44
C VAL A 240 7.48 13.57 0.06
N SER A 241 6.60 12.58 0.25
CA SER A 241 6.84 11.19 -0.10
C SER A 241 5.53 10.41 -0.11
N GLY A 242 5.52 9.28 -0.81
CA GLY A 242 4.48 8.27 -0.61
C GLY A 242 4.95 6.86 -0.90
N LEU A 243 4.11 5.90 -0.50
CA LEU A 243 4.33 4.49 -0.67
C LEU A 243 3.01 3.78 -1.00
N VAL A 244 2.96 3.14 -2.16
CA VAL A 244 1.93 2.15 -2.49
C VAL A 244 2.36 0.81 -1.90
N ILE A 245 1.49 0.19 -1.10
CA ILE A 245 1.77 -1.05 -0.36
C ILE A 245 0.92 -2.16 -0.98
N ASN A 246 1.58 -3.15 -1.59
CA ASN A 246 0.89 -4.28 -2.21
C ASN A 246 1.61 -5.63 -2.03
N CYS A 247 0.89 -6.74 -2.07
CA CYS A 247 1.46 -8.10 -2.07
C CYS A 247 2.55 -8.34 -0.99
N MET A 248 2.22 -8.03 0.27
CA MET A 248 3.13 -7.95 1.42
C MET A 248 3.35 -9.28 2.17
N GLY A 249 2.69 -10.36 1.75
CA GLY A 249 2.92 -11.72 2.23
C GLY A 249 3.77 -12.56 1.27
N GLY A 250 3.94 -13.83 1.62
CA GLY A 250 4.69 -14.83 0.85
C GLY A 250 6.08 -15.15 1.42
N ALA A 251 6.79 -16.04 0.72
CA ALA A 251 8.07 -16.60 1.13
C ALA A 251 9.30 -15.66 1.03
N PRO A 252 9.37 -14.66 0.12
CA PRO A 252 10.55 -13.79 0.04
C PRO A 252 10.85 -13.09 1.37
N GLU A 253 12.13 -13.05 1.73
CA GLU A 253 12.59 -12.39 2.95
C GLU A 253 12.67 -10.87 2.78
N ASN A 254 13.22 -10.40 1.66
CA ASN A 254 13.44 -8.98 1.43
C ASN A 254 12.18 -8.31 0.85
N LEU A 255 11.92 -7.09 1.29
CA LEU A 255 10.98 -6.21 0.61
C LEU A 255 11.65 -5.66 -0.66
N VAL A 256 10.86 -5.49 -1.72
CA VAL A 256 11.28 -4.88 -2.97
C VAL A 256 10.60 -3.53 -3.10
N PHE A 257 11.39 -2.47 -3.17
CA PHE A 257 10.92 -1.11 -3.41
C PHE A 257 11.15 -0.73 -4.87
N LYS A 258 10.06 -0.41 -5.56
CA LYS A 258 10.09 0.30 -6.83
C LYS A 258 10.13 1.79 -6.53
N HIS A 259 11.19 2.44 -7.00
CA HIS A 259 11.40 3.86 -6.78
C HIS A 259 10.33 4.72 -7.49
N SER A 260 10.21 5.96 -7.03
CA SER A 260 9.42 6.97 -7.73
C SER A 260 10.06 7.28 -9.10
N ARG A 261 9.31 7.92 -9.99
CA ARG A 261 9.77 8.20 -11.37
C ARG A 261 10.94 9.17 -11.42
N ASN A 262 11.03 10.10 -10.47
CA ASN A 262 12.17 11.04 -10.44
C ASN A 262 13.41 10.42 -9.80
N ASP A 263 13.22 9.42 -8.95
CA ASP A 263 14.29 8.72 -8.22
C ASP A 263 15.19 9.67 -7.39
N ASP A 264 14.62 10.78 -6.94
CA ASP A 264 15.29 11.82 -6.15
C ASP A 264 14.47 12.27 -4.94
N GLY A 265 13.30 11.65 -4.72
CA GLY A 265 12.46 11.91 -3.57
C GLY A 265 13.13 11.48 -2.27
N LEU A 266 12.63 12.01 -1.14
CA LEU A 266 13.25 11.77 0.16
C LEU A 266 13.31 10.28 0.53
N LEU A 267 12.24 9.52 0.21
CA LEU A 267 12.23 8.07 0.42
C LEU A 267 13.12 7.32 -0.57
N ASP A 268 13.20 7.76 -1.82
CA ASP A 268 14.09 7.14 -2.83
C ASP A 268 15.56 7.22 -2.36
N LYS A 269 16.01 8.42 -1.98
CA LYS A 269 17.35 8.65 -1.39
C LYS A 269 17.57 7.81 -0.15
N LEU A 270 16.59 7.78 0.75
CA LEU A 270 16.68 7.02 2.01
C LEU A 270 16.86 5.52 1.75
N LEU A 271 16.12 4.95 0.82
CA LEU A 271 16.22 3.52 0.50
C LEU A 271 17.63 3.16 0.02
N TYR A 272 18.23 3.95 -0.87
CA TYR A 272 19.63 3.76 -1.28
C TYR A 272 20.60 3.88 -0.11
N HIS A 273 20.41 4.87 0.76
CA HIS A 273 21.22 5.05 1.96
C HIS A 273 21.12 3.83 2.89
N LEU A 274 19.90 3.38 3.23
CA LEU A 274 19.66 2.28 4.16
C LEU A 274 20.23 0.93 3.69
N ASN A 275 20.36 0.72 2.38
CA ASN A 275 21.03 -0.47 1.83
C ASN A 275 22.53 -0.53 2.17
N LYS A 276 23.16 0.60 2.51
CA LYS A 276 24.55 0.63 3.01
C LYS A 276 24.66 0.24 4.50
N HIS A 277 23.52 0.06 5.19
CA HIS A 277 23.42 -0.09 6.63
C HIS A 277 22.55 -1.29 7.06
N ASP A 278 22.61 -2.40 6.32
CA ASP A 278 22.02 -3.71 6.68
C ASP A 278 20.49 -3.69 6.89
N PHE A 279 19.76 -2.83 6.19
CA PHE A 279 18.28 -2.88 6.18
C PHE A 279 17.72 -4.01 5.32
N ASN A 280 18.53 -4.63 4.45
CA ASN A 280 18.20 -5.82 3.66
C ASN A 280 16.88 -5.69 2.88
N HIS A 281 16.84 -4.73 1.95
CA HIS A 281 15.77 -4.60 0.97
C HIS A 281 16.35 -4.52 -0.44
N ASN A 282 15.51 -4.70 -1.45
CA ASN A 282 15.91 -4.58 -2.84
C ASN A 282 15.28 -3.32 -3.45
N ASN A 283 16.03 -2.65 -4.32
CA ASN A 283 15.57 -1.48 -5.05
C ASN A 283 15.48 -1.83 -6.53
N ILE A 284 14.39 -1.42 -7.17
CA ILE A 284 14.20 -1.50 -8.62
C ILE A 284 13.77 -0.14 -9.18
N GLU A 285 14.17 0.12 -10.42
CA GLU A 285 13.84 1.36 -11.11
C GLU A 285 12.33 1.48 -11.38
N PHE A 286 11.86 2.72 -11.44
CA PHE A 286 10.50 2.99 -11.87
C PHE A 286 10.27 2.51 -13.31
N SER A 287 9.18 1.77 -13.52
CA SER A 287 8.63 1.49 -14.84
C SER A 287 7.11 1.59 -14.80
N PRO A 288 6.45 2.27 -15.76
CA PRO A 288 4.99 2.30 -15.83
C PRO A 288 4.38 1.00 -16.37
N LEU A 289 5.21 0.01 -16.76
CA LEU A 289 4.77 -1.22 -17.41
C LEU A 289 4.26 -2.29 -16.44
N SER A 290 4.70 -2.24 -15.19
CA SER A 290 4.33 -3.18 -14.13
C SER A 290 4.22 -2.45 -12.79
N GLY A 291 3.56 -3.08 -11.82
CA GLY A 291 3.25 -2.49 -10.52
C GLY A 291 1.79 -2.12 -10.41
N SER A 292 1.49 -1.07 -9.66
CA SER A 292 0.14 -0.70 -9.25
C SER A 292 -0.09 0.82 -9.41
N ASP A 293 -0.63 1.47 -8.38
CA ASP A 293 -1.09 2.85 -8.40
C ASP A 293 0.02 3.90 -8.44
N GLU A 294 1.28 3.53 -8.20
CA GLU A 294 2.41 4.46 -8.29
C GLU A 294 2.52 5.08 -9.68
N ARG A 295 2.05 4.38 -10.73
CA ARG A 295 1.99 4.93 -12.09
C ARG A 295 1.08 6.15 -12.21
N GLN A 296 0.01 6.25 -11.39
CA GLN A 296 -0.91 7.40 -11.41
C GLN A 296 -0.29 8.60 -10.70
N TYR A 297 0.25 8.38 -9.50
CA TYR A 297 0.91 9.42 -8.70
C TYR A 297 2.14 10.01 -9.42
N ASN A 298 2.89 9.17 -10.15
CA ASN A 298 4.09 9.56 -10.91
C ASN A 298 3.80 9.99 -12.35
N SER A 299 2.53 10.10 -12.75
CA SER A 299 2.18 10.56 -14.09
C SER A 299 2.72 11.98 -14.36
N PRO A 300 3.03 12.35 -15.61
CA PRO A 300 3.74 13.60 -15.90
C PRO A 300 3.08 14.90 -15.39
N GLY A 301 1.75 14.90 -15.21
CA GLY A 301 1.04 16.07 -14.69
C GLY A 301 1.06 16.20 -13.16
N PHE A 302 1.39 15.12 -12.44
CA PHE A 302 1.46 15.09 -10.98
C PHE A 302 2.91 15.00 -10.49
N GLN A 303 3.69 14.08 -11.06
CA GLN A 303 5.12 13.89 -10.78
C GLN A 303 5.42 13.80 -9.27
N LEU A 304 4.54 13.16 -8.51
CA LEU A 304 4.65 13.06 -7.05
C LEU A 304 5.67 11.97 -6.66
N PRO A 305 6.45 12.15 -5.58
CA PRO A 305 7.51 11.22 -5.15
C PRO A 305 6.92 9.99 -4.42
N VAL A 306 6.19 9.16 -5.15
CA VAL A 306 5.49 7.99 -4.59
C VAL A 306 6.15 6.70 -5.08
N CYS A 307 6.78 5.98 -4.16
CA CYS A 307 7.36 4.65 -4.40
C CYS A 307 6.26 3.57 -4.32
N CYS A 308 6.62 2.33 -4.65
CA CYS A 308 5.78 1.14 -4.43
C CYS A 308 6.59 0.04 -3.74
N VAL A 309 6.00 -0.67 -2.79
CA VAL A 309 6.65 -1.79 -2.09
C VAL A 309 5.84 -3.06 -2.20
N SER A 310 6.54 -4.17 -2.39
CA SER A 310 5.97 -5.51 -2.30
C SER A 310 6.93 -6.50 -1.66
N ARG A 311 6.40 -7.58 -1.10
CA ARG A 311 7.21 -8.76 -0.75
C ARG A 311 7.32 -9.74 -1.93
N SER A 312 6.19 -10.13 -2.52
CA SER A 312 6.18 -11.21 -3.53
C SER A 312 5.99 -10.74 -4.97
N PHE A 313 5.35 -9.59 -5.20
CA PHE A 313 4.95 -9.19 -6.56
C PHE A 313 6.14 -9.02 -7.51
N HIS A 314 7.12 -8.18 -7.12
CA HIS A 314 8.29 -7.92 -7.96
C HIS A 314 9.28 -9.11 -8.01
N SER A 315 9.20 -10.03 -7.06
CA SER A 315 9.94 -11.30 -7.11
C SER A 315 9.28 -12.34 -8.04
N GLY A 316 8.01 -12.14 -8.39
CA GLY A 316 7.19 -13.09 -9.15
C GLY A 316 6.68 -14.23 -8.28
N TYR A 317 5.38 -14.52 -8.38
CA TYR A 317 4.79 -15.71 -7.72
C TYR A 317 3.65 -16.31 -8.55
N HIS A 318 3.59 -17.64 -8.60
CA HIS A 318 2.69 -18.39 -9.48
C HIS A 318 1.21 -18.26 -9.12
N GLN A 319 0.90 -17.98 -7.85
CA GLN A 319 -0.46 -17.91 -7.32
C GLN A 319 -1.21 -16.62 -7.71
N TYR A 320 -0.50 -15.60 -8.21
CA TYR A 320 -1.04 -14.29 -8.54
C TYR A 320 -2.27 -14.37 -9.45
N HIS A 321 -3.35 -13.67 -9.09
CA HIS A 321 -4.64 -13.67 -9.82
C HIS A 321 -5.30 -15.06 -9.96
N THR A 322 -5.17 -15.92 -8.95
CA THR A 322 -5.84 -17.23 -8.94
C THR A 322 -6.36 -17.60 -7.56
N SER A 323 -7.19 -18.66 -7.49
CA SER A 323 -7.62 -19.29 -6.24
C SER A 323 -6.47 -19.84 -5.38
N LEU A 324 -5.26 -19.98 -5.94
CA LEU A 324 -4.10 -20.44 -5.19
C LEU A 324 -3.51 -19.35 -4.30
N ASP A 325 -3.93 -18.09 -4.46
CA ASP A 325 -3.57 -16.98 -3.58
C ASP A 325 -4.33 -17.05 -2.25
N THR A 326 -3.87 -17.96 -1.41
CA THR A 326 -4.51 -18.34 -0.14
C THR A 326 -3.86 -17.68 1.06
N LYS A 327 -4.57 -17.66 2.20
CA LYS A 327 -4.02 -17.24 3.50
C LYS A 327 -2.74 -17.99 3.86
N ALA A 328 -2.66 -19.28 3.52
CA ALA A 328 -1.49 -20.11 3.78
C ALA A 328 -0.28 -19.68 2.97
N PHE A 329 -0.47 -19.29 1.70
CA PHE A 329 0.58 -18.71 0.87
C PHE A 329 1.02 -17.34 1.38
N MET A 330 0.06 -16.44 1.65
CA MET A 330 0.35 -15.08 2.15
C MET A 330 1.09 -15.13 3.49
N GLY A 331 0.61 -15.94 4.43
CA GLY A 331 1.17 -16.09 5.77
C GLY A 331 1.00 -14.85 6.65
N ILE A 332 0.44 -15.01 7.85
CA ILE A 332 0.30 -13.91 8.80
C ILE A 332 1.66 -13.47 9.38
N LYS A 333 2.58 -14.41 9.59
CA LYS A 333 3.95 -14.10 10.06
C LYS A 333 4.73 -13.23 9.07
N PRO A 334 4.84 -13.59 7.76
CA PRO A 334 5.39 -12.68 6.75
C PRO A 334 4.72 -11.31 6.73
N LEU A 335 3.40 -11.24 6.92
CA LEU A 335 2.67 -9.97 6.97
C LEU A 335 3.14 -9.09 8.15
N LEU A 336 3.29 -9.66 9.34
CA LEU A 336 3.83 -8.95 10.52
C LEU A 336 5.28 -8.50 10.32
N ASP A 337 6.13 -9.36 9.77
CA ASP A 337 7.52 -9.03 9.42
C ASP A 337 7.60 -7.89 8.38
N SER A 338 6.63 -7.82 7.46
CA SER A 338 6.51 -6.68 6.55
C SER A 338 6.19 -5.37 7.28
N ILE A 339 5.32 -5.41 8.29
CA ILE A 339 5.03 -4.24 9.13
C ILE A 339 6.29 -3.83 9.91
N ASP A 340 7.03 -4.78 10.49
CA ASP A 340 8.30 -4.53 11.21
C ASP A 340 9.32 -3.81 10.32
N LYS A 341 9.54 -4.33 9.11
CA LYS A 341 10.51 -3.78 8.16
C LYS A 341 10.12 -2.38 7.68
N LEU A 342 8.84 -2.17 7.37
CA LEU A 342 8.34 -0.86 6.95
C LEU A 342 8.38 0.16 8.08
N GLU A 343 8.00 -0.21 9.31
CA GLU A 343 8.12 0.69 10.46
C GLU A 343 9.58 1.11 10.68
N LYS A 344 10.53 0.16 10.62
CA LYS A 344 11.96 0.47 10.74
C LYS A 344 12.42 1.50 9.71
N ILE A 345 11.97 1.38 8.46
CA ILE A 345 12.27 2.36 7.39
C ILE A 345 11.64 3.71 7.70
N PHE A 346 10.37 3.76 8.12
CA PHE A 346 9.72 5.04 8.41
C PHE A 346 10.25 5.73 9.68
N LEU A 347 10.77 4.99 10.66
CA LEU A 347 11.50 5.56 11.81
C LEU A 347 12.79 6.27 11.35
N ALA A 348 13.50 5.72 10.36
CA ALA A 348 14.64 6.39 9.73
C ALA A 348 14.19 7.58 8.86
N PHE A 349 13.05 7.45 8.16
CA PHE A 349 12.45 8.54 7.39
C PHE A 349 12.09 9.76 8.25
N GLU A 350 11.65 9.55 9.49
CA GLU A 350 11.38 10.64 10.44
C GLU A 350 12.63 11.46 10.83
N GLN A 351 13.83 10.90 10.61
CA GLN A 351 15.10 11.60 10.78
C GLN A 351 15.60 12.26 9.48
N SER A 352 14.88 12.05 8.38
CA SER A 352 15.21 12.54 7.05
C SER A 352 14.46 13.83 6.78
N ALA A 353 15.17 14.94 6.60
CA ALA A 353 14.61 16.23 6.17
C ALA A 353 15.72 17.19 5.74
N THR A 354 15.35 18.26 5.03
CA THR A 354 16.21 19.42 4.81
C THR A 354 16.05 20.40 5.96
N PHE A 355 17.18 20.83 6.53
CA PHE A 355 17.22 21.74 7.67
C PHE A 355 17.95 23.04 7.32
N GLU A 356 17.58 24.11 8.02
CA GLU A 356 18.29 25.39 8.01
C GLU A 356 18.86 25.69 9.41
N ASN A 357 20.16 26.01 9.47
CA ASN A 357 20.81 26.50 10.66
C ASN A 357 20.44 27.96 10.92
N THR A 358 19.85 28.23 12.07
CA THR A 358 19.37 29.57 12.44
C THR A 358 20.50 30.54 12.84
N LEU A 359 21.71 30.02 13.07
CA LEU A 359 22.93 30.77 13.39
C LEU A 359 24.08 30.38 12.43
N PRO A 360 24.01 30.78 11.15
CA PRO A 360 24.94 30.29 10.11
C PRO A 360 26.32 30.97 10.11
N PHE A 361 26.50 32.08 10.84
CA PHE A 361 27.75 32.85 10.82
C PHE A 361 28.72 32.38 11.90
N GLY A 362 29.53 31.36 11.57
CA GLY A 362 30.45 30.69 12.50
C GLY A 362 29.77 29.59 13.32
N GLU A 363 30.51 28.94 14.23
CA GLU A 363 29.90 27.93 15.09
C GLU A 363 29.13 28.57 16.26
N PRO A 364 27.90 28.11 16.56
CA PRO A 364 27.21 28.51 17.78
C PRO A 364 28.03 28.15 19.02
N ASN A 365 27.90 28.93 20.09
CA ASN A 365 28.47 28.56 21.39
C ASN A 365 27.70 27.35 21.97
N LEU A 366 28.07 26.14 21.57
CA LEU A 366 27.42 24.89 21.98
C LEU A 366 27.51 24.68 23.50
N GLY A 367 28.59 25.15 24.13
CA GLY A 367 28.80 25.03 25.58
C GLY A 367 27.74 25.79 26.38
N SER A 368 27.40 27.02 25.98
CA SER A 368 26.35 27.79 26.66
C SER A 368 24.94 27.22 26.48
N LYS A 369 24.77 26.29 25.55
CA LYS A 369 23.51 25.59 25.23
C LYS A 369 23.46 24.16 25.78
N GLY A 370 24.48 23.73 26.52
CA GLY A 370 24.57 22.37 27.07
C GLY A 370 24.81 21.27 26.01
N LEU A 371 25.26 21.65 24.81
CA LEU A 371 25.51 20.76 23.67
C LEU A 371 26.99 20.41 23.50
N TYR A 372 27.84 20.80 24.46
CA TYR A 372 29.27 20.56 24.42
C TYR A 372 29.74 19.95 25.75
N PRO A 373 30.61 18.94 25.74
CA PRO A 373 31.16 18.38 26.97
C PRO A 373 31.91 19.44 27.81
N THR A 374 31.69 19.45 29.12
CA THR A 374 32.28 20.43 30.04
C THR A 374 33.70 20.06 30.50
N LEU A 375 34.16 18.83 30.23
CA LEU A 375 35.46 18.29 30.65
C LEU A 375 36.18 17.61 29.48
N SER A 376 37.47 17.90 29.31
CA SER A 376 38.32 17.36 28.23
C SER A 376 39.05 16.05 28.60
N PHE A 377 38.42 15.17 29.40
CA PHE A 377 39.04 13.93 29.90
C PHE A 377 38.71 12.72 29.02
N PHE A 378 39.70 11.92 28.62
CA PHE A 378 39.49 10.76 27.73
C PHE A 378 38.89 9.55 28.48
N SER A 379 37.68 9.13 28.11
CA SER A 379 36.99 7.93 28.62
C SER A 379 36.16 7.27 27.50
N LYS A 380 35.66 6.03 27.69
CA LYS A 380 34.76 5.39 26.71
C LYS A 380 33.43 6.15 26.55
N GLU A 381 32.89 6.68 27.63
CA GLU A 381 31.70 7.55 27.60
C GLU A 381 31.95 8.84 26.81
N ARG A 382 33.20 9.32 26.76
CA ARG A 382 33.55 10.46 25.90
C ARG A 382 33.54 10.09 24.41
N VAL A 383 33.82 8.86 24.02
CA VAL A 383 33.80 8.46 22.59
C VAL A 383 32.39 8.63 22.01
N SER A 384 31.36 8.13 22.69
CA SER A 384 29.98 8.33 22.24
C SER A 384 29.53 9.79 22.29
N GLN A 385 29.98 10.55 23.30
CA GLN A 385 29.74 12.00 23.35
C GLN A 385 30.45 12.78 22.23
N LEU A 386 31.61 12.29 21.76
CA LEU A 386 32.32 12.88 20.63
C LEU A 386 31.61 12.59 19.31
N ASP A 387 31.06 11.39 19.13
CA ASP A 387 30.29 11.03 17.93
C ASP A 387 29.03 11.90 17.81
N GLU A 388 28.25 12.05 18.88
CA GLU A 388 27.08 12.94 18.88
C GLU A 388 27.48 14.41 18.65
N LEU A 389 28.58 14.88 19.26
CA LEU A 389 29.08 16.22 19.02
C LEU A 389 29.50 16.42 17.55
N ASN A 390 30.06 15.40 16.90
CA ASN A 390 30.38 15.44 15.48
C ASN A 390 29.11 15.47 14.63
N HIS A 391 28.07 14.69 14.97
CA HIS A 391 26.76 14.78 14.31
C HIS A 391 26.19 16.21 14.42
N ILE A 392 26.23 16.81 15.62
CA ILE A 392 25.81 18.20 15.83
C ILE A 392 26.57 19.16 14.92
N LYS A 393 27.90 19.04 14.83
CA LYS A 393 28.73 19.91 13.97
C LYS A 393 28.44 19.70 12.49
N MET A 394 28.30 18.46 12.05
CA MET A 394 27.96 18.12 10.66
C MET A 394 26.61 18.72 10.27
N LEU A 395 25.59 18.51 11.12
CA LEU A 395 24.27 19.06 10.91
C LEU A 395 24.31 20.59 10.86
N LEU A 396 24.92 21.27 11.83
CA LEU A 396 25.01 22.73 11.84
C LEU A 396 25.74 23.31 10.62
N ASN A 397 26.77 22.62 10.12
CA ASN A 397 27.56 23.10 9.00
C ASN A 397 26.86 22.92 7.66
N TYR A 398 26.20 21.78 7.44
CA TYR A 398 25.55 21.44 6.17
C TYR A 398 24.04 21.72 6.14
N SER A 399 23.42 22.14 7.24
CA SER A 399 22.02 22.60 7.25
C SER A 399 21.91 24.01 6.65
N ASP A 400 22.22 24.13 5.37
CA ASP A 400 22.16 25.35 4.56
C ASP A 400 20.83 25.51 3.81
N GLY A 401 19.88 24.59 4.04
CA GLY A 401 18.62 24.53 3.32
C GLY A 401 18.71 23.87 1.94
N GLU A 402 19.87 23.33 1.56
CA GLU A 402 20.08 22.59 0.31
C GLU A 402 20.38 21.11 0.58
N HIS A 403 21.17 20.80 1.61
CA HIS A 403 21.47 19.42 1.97
C HIS A 403 20.42 18.82 2.91
N ASP A 404 19.94 17.62 2.57
CA ASP A 404 19.12 16.83 3.49
C ASP A 404 19.98 16.01 4.47
N SER A 405 19.40 15.59 5.59
CA SER A 405 20.12 14.83 6.61
C SER A 405 20.64 13.47 6.12
N ILE A 406 20.11 12.92 5.02
CA ILE A 406 20.62 11.69 4.40
C ILE A 406 21.97 11.99 3.73
N GLU A 407 22.06 13.08 2.98
CA GLU A 407 23.31 13.55 2.37
C GLU A 407 24.37 13.88 3.44
N ILE A 408 23.95 14.50 4.56
CA ILE A 408 24.84 14.79 5.69
C ILE A 408 25.35 13.50 6.34
N ALA A 409 24.48 12.52 6.54
CA ALA A 409 24.83 11.20 7.07
C ALA A 409 25.77 10.43 6.15
N ASP A 410 25.51 10.44 4.83
CA ASP A 410 26.38 9.84 3.82
C ASP A 410 27.77 10.50 3.80
N LYS A 411 27.85 11.84 3.91
CA LYS A 411 29.13 12.57 3.99
C LYS A 411 29.93 12.21 5.26
N TYR A 412 29.25 12.02 6.38
CA TYR A 412 29.88 11.63 7.64
C TYR A 412 30.25 10.13 7.67
N GLY A 413 29.50 9.29 6.95
CA GLY A 413 29.67 7.84 6.92
C GLY A 413 28.92 7.10 8.03
N CYS A 414 27.76 7.59 8.48
CA CYS A 414 26.90 6.92 9.47
C CYS A 414 25.48 6.70 8.94
N ASN A 415 24.66 5.94 9.66
CA ASN A 415 23.24 5.84 9.34
C ASN A 415 22.53 7.15 9.73
N VAL A 416 21.58 7.63 8.94
CA VAL A 416 20.79 8.83 9.26
C VAL A 416 20.08 8.73 10.61
N SER A 417 19.70 7.52 11.03
CA SER A 417 19.07 7.26 12.32
C SER A 417 20.02 7.54 13.50
N ASP A 418 21.34 7.44 13.30
CA ASP A 418 22.34 7.74 14.33
C ASP A 418 22.41 9.25 14.64
N MET A 419 21.88 10.09 13.74
CA MET A 419 21.80 11.55 13.93
C MET A 419 20.56 12.00 14.71
N ALA A 420 19.61 11.11 15.03
CA ALA A 420 18.33 11.46 15.65
C ALA A 420 18.46 12.32 16.92
N SER A 421 19.33 11.90 17.86
CA SER A 421 19.56 12.62 19.11
C SER A 421 20.15 14.02 18.89
N ALA A 422 21.05 14.15 17.90
CA ALA A 422 21.64 15.44 17.54
C ALA A 422 20.60 16.39 16.90
N ILE A 423 19.76 15.87 16.01
CA ILE A 423 18.65 16.61 15.40
C ILE A 423 17.70 17.12 16.50
N GLU A 424 17.23 16.24 17.40
CA GLU A 424 16.31 16.60 18.48
C GLU A 424 16.88 17.71 19.39
N LYS A 425 18.15 17.58 19.79
CA LYS A 425 18.83 18.58 20.63
C LYS A 425 18.96 19.92 19.93
N LEU A 426 19.26 19.93 18.63
CA LEU A 426 19.39 21.15 17.85
C LEU A 426 18.05 21.84 17.62
N GLU A 427 16.98 21.09 17.32
CA GLU A 427 15.62 21.61 17.23
C GLU A 427 15.17 22.22 18.56
N HIS A 428 15.39 21.52 19.68
CA HIS A 428 15.02 22.01 21.02
C HIS A 428 15.74 23.32 21.37
N GLN A 429 16.98 23.51 20.91
CA GLN A 429 17.75 24.74 21.09
C GLN A 429 17.46 25.81 20.03
N ALA A 430 16.50 25.55 19.14
CA ALA A 430 16.15 26.37 17.98
C ALA A 430 17.35 26.70 17.08
N LEU A 431 18.31 25.78 16.99
CA LEU A 431 19.50 25.89 16.14
C LEU A 431 19.29 25.30 14.75
N LEU A 432 18.35 24.37 14.62
CA LEU A 432 17.88 23.86 13.34
C LEU A 432 16.37 24.06 13.23
N VAL A 433 15.93 24.40 12.04
CA VAL A 433 14.51 24.39 11.65
C VAL A 433 14.35 23.60 10.37
N MET A 434 13.29 22.80 10.30
CA MET A 434 12.94 22.09 9.07
C MET A 434 12.42 23.09 8.03
N LYS A 435 12.87 22.93 6.79
CA LYS A 435 12.49 23.78 5.65
C LYS A 435 11.13 23.40 5.04
#